data_AF-A0A1H9IBJ4-F1
#
_entry.id   AF-A0A1H9IBJ4-F1
#
_cell.length_a   1.000
_cell.length_b   1.000
_cell.length_c   1.000
_cell.angle_alpha   90.00
_cell.angle_beta   90.00
_cell.angle_gamma   90.00
#
_symmetry.space_group_name_H-M   'P 1'
#
loop_
_entity.id
_entity.type
_entity.pdbx_description
1 polymer ?
#
loop_
_entity_poly.entity_id
_entity_poly.type
_entity_poly.pdbx_seq_one_letter_code
_entity_poly.pdbx_strand_id
1 'polypeptide(L)' 'MRPSTLRALNRAAELTRQNRLTEAMLIAEPVILTADPVEGAEIRRWLLDHVADFTGENHDEPKELP' A
#
# COMPACT_ATOMS: atom_id res chain seq x y z
N MET A 1 -0.91 -15.28 1.02
CA MET A 1 -1.07 -14.17 1.98
C MET A 1 -2.35 -14.40 2.76
N ARG A 2 -2.39 -14.16 4.07
CA ARG A 2 -3.64 -14.32 4.83
C ARG A 2 -4.70 -13.33 4.34
N PRO A 3 -5.99 -13.71 4.26
CA PRO A 3 -7.04 -12.81 3.80
C PRO A 3 -7.16 -11.51 4.61
N SER A 4 -6.84 -11.55 5.91
CA SER A 4 -6.82 -10.36 6.78
C SER A 4 -5.71 -9.38 6.38
N THR A 5 -4.52 -9.87 6.09
CA THR A 5 -3.37 -9.09 5.65
C THR A 5 -3.68 -8.39 4.32
N LEU A 6 -4.22 -9.13 3.34
CA LEU A 6 -4.59 -8.55 2.06
C LEU A 6 -5.65 -7.44 2.20
N ARG A 7 -6.67 -7.65 3.05
CA ARG A 7 -7.68 -6.61 3.31
C ARG A 7 -7.08 -5.37 3.96
N ALA A 8 -6.17 -5.53 4.92
CA ALA A 8 -5.48 -4.42 5.57
C ALA A 8 -4.63 -3.62 4.57
N LEU A 9 -3.86 -4.31 3.72
CA LEU A 9 -3.04 -3.67 2.69
C LEU A 9 -3.86 -2.93 1.64
N ASN A 10 -4.93 -3.54 1.11
CA ASN A 10 -5.85 -2.87 0.18
C ASN A 10 -6.46 -1.61 0.80
N ARG A 11 -6.86 -1.66 2.07
CA ARG A 11 -7.43 -0.51 2.78
C ARG A 11 -6.38 0.59 3.01
N ALA A 12 -5.15 0.21 3.34
CA ALA A 12 -4.06 1.17 3.48
C ALA A 12 -3.76 1.88 2.16
N ALA A 13 -3.67 1.16 1.04
CA ALA A 13 -3.49 1.77 -0.28
C ALA A 13 -4.63 2.75 -0.64
N GLU A 14 -5.88 2.39 -0.36
CA GLU A 14 -7.03 3.28 -0.57
C GLU A 14 -6.92 4.57 0.26
N LEU A 15 -6.53 4.46 1.52
CA LEU A 15 -6.33 5.62 2.40
C LEU A 15 -5.15 6.48 1.94
N THR A 16 -4.06 5.88 1.46
CA THR A 16 -2.92 6.63 0.91
C THR A 16 -3.33 7.44 -0.32
N ARG A 17 -4.12 6.85 -1.24
CA ARG A 17 -4.71 7.60 -2.39
C ARG A 17 -5.60 8.76 -1.98
N GLN A 18 -6.19 8.70 -0.78
CA GLN A 18 -7.00 9.78 -0.20
C GLN A 18 -6.17 10.78 0.61
N ASN A 19 -4.84 10.72 0.55
CA ASN A 19 -3.92 11.53 1.35
C ASN A 19 -4.09 11.32 2.88
N ARG A 20 -4.48 10.11 3.30
CA ARG A 20 -4.70 9.71 4.70
C ARG A 20 -3.63 8.72 5.19
N LEU A 21 -2.36 9.06 4.97
CA LEU A 21 -1.23 8.16 5.25
C LEU A 21 -1.19 7.68 6.71
N THR A 22 -1.45 8.55 7.69
CA THR A 22 -1.45 8.16 9.10
C THR A 22 -2.44 7.02 9.39
N GLU A 23 -3.64 7.09 8.82
CA GLU A 23 -4.66 6.04 8.99
C GLU A 23 -4.30 4.78 8.22
N ALA A 24 -3.68 4.91 7.05
CA ALA A 24 -3.14 3.78 6.30
C ALA A 24 -2.10 3.01 7.14
N MET A 25 -1.20 3.71 7.82
CA MET A 25 -0.17 3.11 8.67
C MET A 25 -0.74 2.40 9.88
N LEU A 26 -1.75 2.96 10.55
CA LEU A 26 -2.44 2.30 11.65
C LEU A 26 -3.06 0.94 11.27
N ILE A 27 -3.40 0.75 9.99
CA ILE A 27 -3.95 -0.50 9.47
C ILE A 27 -2.85 -1.44 8.96
N ALA A 28 -1.83 -0.91 8.26
CA ALA A 28 -0.80 -1.72 7.61
C ALA A 28 0.32 -2.17 8.57
N GLU A 29 0.75 -1.34 9.51
CA GLU A 29 1.88 -1.64 10.38
C GLU A 29 1.69 -2.95 11.17
N PRO A 30 0.55 -3.21 11.84
CA PRO A 30 0.37 -4.43 12.63
C PRO A 30 0.51 -5.70 11.80
N VAL A 31 0.01 -5.70 10.55
CA VAL A 31 0.09 -6.87 9.67
C VAL A 31 1.48 -7.06 9.07
N ILE A 32 2.24 -5.97 8.89
CA ILE A 32 3.65 -6.03 8.46
C ILE A 32 4.54 -6.58 9.58
N LEU A 33 4.39 -6.06 10.80
CA LEU A 33 5.24 -6.44 11.94
C LEU A 33 4.97 -7.86 12.46
N THR A 34 3.78 -8.40 12.23
CA THR A 34 3.39 -9.75 12.71
C THR A 34 3.51 -10.84 11.65
N ALA A 35 3.99 -10.49 10.44
CA ALA A 35 4.15 -11.44 9.36
C ALA A 35 5.31 -12.41 9.65
N ASP A 36 5.07 -13.70 9.43
CA ASP A 36 6.15 -14.68 9.34
C ASP A 36 6.96 -14.49 8.03
N PRO A 37 8.11 -15.17 7.85
CA PRO A 37 8.94 -14.97 6.67
C PRO A 37 8.24 -15.27 5.33
N VAL A 38 7.29 -16.22 5.30
CA VAL A 38 6.56 -16.58 4.09
C VAL A 38 5.59 -15.45 3.75
N GLU A 39 4.78 -15.03 4.72
CA GLU A 39 3.83 -13.95 4.50
C GLU A 39 4.54 -12.60 4.25
N GLY A 40 5.68 -12.34 4.89
CA GLY A 40 6.49 -11.15 4.65
C GLY A 40 6.97 -11.04 3.20
N ALA A 41 7.32 -12.17 2.57
CA ALA A 41 7.67 -12.20 1.15
C ALA A 41 6.46 -11.88 0.25
N GLU A 42 5.27 -12.36 0.61
CA GLU A 42 4.04 -12.06 -0.11
C GLU A 42 3.61 -10.60 0.06
N ILE A 43 3.74 -10.02 1.26
CA ILE A 43 3.50 -8.60 1.53
C ILE A 43 4.43 -7.74 0.69
N ARG A 44 5.73 -8.08 0.66
CA ARG A 44 6.71 -7.37 -0.17
C ARG A 44 6.35 -7.42 -1.65
N ARG A 45 5.94 -8.58 -2.17
CA ARG A 45 5.48 -8.71 -3.56
C ARG A 45 4.29 -7.80 -3.82
N TRP A 46 3.28 -7.87 -2.95
CA TRP A 46 2.09 -7.05 -3.08
C TRP A 46 2.40 -5.55 -3.08
N LEU A 47 3.28 -5.08 -2.18
CA LEU A 47 3.69 -3.67 -2.12
C LEU A 47 4.37 -3.19 -3.42
N LEU A 48 5.20 -4.03 -4.03
CA LEU A 48 5.85 -3.72 -5.31
C LEU A 48 4.83 -3.63 -6.45
N ASP A 49 3.84 -4.52 -6.46
CA ASP A 49 2.78 -4.52 -7.47
C ASP A 49 1.82 -3.32 -7.31
N HIS A 50 1.81 -2.65 -6.14
CA HIS A 50 0.93 -1.53 -5.81
C HIS A 50 1.70 -0.22 -5.54
N VAL A 51 2.95 -0.09 -5.99
CA VAL A 51 3.81 1.08 -5.69
C VAL A 51 3.13 2.42 -6.02
N ALA A 52 2.40 2.48 -7.13
CA ALA A 52 1.73 3.69 -7.59
C ALA A 52 0.63 4.20 -6.64
N ASP A 53 0.06 3.32 -5.82
CA ASP A 53 -0.92 3.70 -4.78
C ASP A 53 -0.28 4.51 -3.63
N PHE A 54 1.03 4.40 -3.47
CA PHE A 54 1.80 5.05 -2.43
C PHE A 54 2.67 6.21 -2.95
N THR A 55 3.04 6.19 -4.23
CA THR A 55 3.87 7.24 -4.86
C THR A 55 3.08 8.26 -5.66
N GLY A 56 1.84 7.95 -6.05
CA GLY A 56 1.05 8.83 -6.93
C GLY A 56 1.48 8.79 -8.39
N GLU A 57 2.39 7.87 -8.78
CA GLU A 57 2.94 7.74 -10.14
C GLU A 57 1.90 7.34 -11.23
N ASN A 58 0.64 7.10 -10.85
CA ASN A 58 -0.47 6.88 -11.80
C ASN A 58 -1.20 8.16 -12.22
N HIS A 59 -0.81 9.34 -11.71
CA HIS A 59 -1.33 10.59 -12.26
C HIS A 59 -0.55 10.92 -13.54
N ASP A 60 -1.17 10.62 -14.68
CA ASP A 60 -0.95 11.35 -15.93
C ASP A 60 -1.28 12.83 -15.66
N GLU A 61 -0.39 13.56 -14.99
CA GLU A 61 -0.40 15.01 -15.09
C GLU A 61 -0.04 15.35 -16.54
N PRO A 62 -0.93 16.00 -17.31
CA PRO A 62 -0.50 16.65 -18.52
C PRO A 62 0.59 17.64 -18.09
N LYS A 63 1.81 17.46 -18.59
CA LYS A 63 2.81 18.54 -18.53
C LYS A 63 2.19 19.74 -19.23
N GLU A 64 1.68 20.69 -18.47
CA GLU A 64 1.48 22.05 -18.96
C GLU A 64 2.88 22.58 -19.28
N LEU A 65 3.22 22.49 -20.58
CA LEU A 65 4.42 23.07 -21.14
C LEU A 65 4.22 24.59 -21.23
N PRO A 66 5.19 25.41 -20.77
CA PRO A 66 5.16 26.86 -20.89
C PRO A 66 5.28 27.35 -22.34
#